data_AF-A0A814RYK8-F1
#
_entry.id   AF-A0A814RYK8-F1
#
_cell.length_a   1.000
_cell.length_b   1.000
_cell.length_c   1.000
_cell.angle_alpha   90.00
_cell.angle_beta   90.00
_cell.angle_gamma   90.00
#
_symmetry.space_group_name_H-M   'P 1'
#
loop_
_entity.id
_entity.type
_entity.pdbx_description
1 polymer ?
#
loop_
_entity_poly.entity_id
_entity_poly.type
_entity_poly.pdbx_seq_one_letter_code
_entity_poly.pdbx_strand_id
1 'polypeptide(L)'
;MHSLYKPSLQSRVLKVYRGLSMTMATFRKTICAEVNNLIGFDSFLSTSLNDRIAIEFALEKQPPKTESVVFCIEIDVDQMKRPFADISRWSEFRREQEVLFSIGTVFQIVNVAKEKSSDGIWMVDLKSVNDNDEKLQVQTQQIQSALLEFFEDILKEQCDVNNHQQLPASYANVACMYYKQGEYDKSLAFYKKALDALNRLQPTDSLSKAKYITNVAKVQIALNNQSEALSLYEQALQIRRTLCKSDDPTLIHTLHTIGDIYCQKEDWNEAWKYYHQALELQLPALEASRLLDLSMIAATYICLGIVCYKQKRFAEALDSFLKALKQQREHLTEEHPVLAFLYNNIGAMHYKLKQYSAALTNQLTCLTIESKALPKDHKTFIETYENIATTYEKLGQFDQASEYAEKYVEQIKLHHSGNAQKLSEAADFLKRIQTSRDNLK
;
A
#
# COMPACT_ATOMS: atom_id res chain seq x y z
N MET A 1 14.43 -16.29 -18.60
CA MET A 1 13.31 -17.26 -18.54
C MET A 1 12.97 -17.53 -17.07
N HIS A 2 12.04 -16.78 -16.48
CA HIS A 2 11.52 -17.09 -15.14
C HIS A 2 10.23 -17.89 -15.28
N SER A 3 10.31 -19.22 -15.08
CA SER A 3 9.13 -20.03 -14.82
C SER A 3 8.78 -19.90 -13.34
N LEU A 4 7.92 -18.93 -13.00
CA LEU A 4 7.29 -18.88 -11.68
C LEU A 4 6.15 -19.90 -11.65
N TYR A 5 6.15 -20.73 -10.62
CA TYR A 5 5.24 -21.83 -10.40
C TYR A 5 3.78 -21.34 -10.27
N LYS A 6 2.99 -21.44 -11.34
CA LYS A 6 1.52 -21.24 -11.36
C LYS A 6 0.80 -22.59 -11.20
N PRO A 7 0.00 -22.86 -10.15
CA PRO A 7 -0.51 -24.23 -9.95
C PRO A 7 -2.05 -24.40 -10.07
N SER A 8 -2.80 -23.39 -10.57
CA SER A 8 -4.29 -23.38 -10.78
C SER A 8 -5.16 -23.32 -9.50
N LEU A 9 -6.42 -22.88 -9.58
CA LEU A 9 -7.21 -22.40 -8.43
C LEU A 9 -8.04 -23.48 -7.70
N GLN A 10 -7.69 -23.72 -6.44
CA GLN A 10 -8.56 -24.11 -5.31
C GLN A 10 -7.67 -23.96 -4.04
N SER A 11 -8.25 -23.49 -2.92
CA SER A 11 -7.55 -22.94 -1.74
C SER A 11 -6.24 -23.67 -1.38
N ARG A 12 -5.09 -22.98 -1.52
CA ARG A 12 -3.77 -23.60 -1.29
C ARG A 12 -3.33 -23.52 0.17
N VAL A 13 -3.73 -24.54 0.93
CA VAL A 13 -3.01 -24.88 2.17
C VAL A 13 -1.76 -25.67 1.81
N LEU A 14 -0.58 -25.10 2.09
CA LEU A 14 0.72 -25.77 1.97
C LEU A 14 1.16 -26.26 3.37
N LYS A 15 1.60 -27.51 3.49
CA LYS A 15 2.15 -28.06 4.74
C LYS A 15 3.67 -28.14 4.66
N VAL A 16 4.35 -27.60 5.66
CA VAL A 16 5.81 -27.68 5.81
C VAL A 16 6.17 -28.10 7.24
N TYR A 17 7.35 -28.68 7.43
CA TYR A 17 7.77 -29.31 8.68
C TYR A 17 9.13 -28.81 9.12
N ARG A 18 9.35 -28.69 10.45
CA ARG A 18 10.69 -28.40 10.99
C ARG A 18 10.96 -29.14 12.30
N GLY A 19 12.01 -29.95 12.30
CA GLY A 19 12.60 -30.51 13.50
C GLY A 19 13.53 -29.55 14.21
N LEU A 20 13.42 -29.50 15.53
CA LEU A 20 14.36 -28.84 16.44
C LEU A 20 14.47 -29.64 17.75
N SER A 21 15.64 -29.61 18.37
CA SER A 21 15.84 -30.05 19.75
C SER A 21 15.83 -28.84 20.68
N MET A 22 15.15 -28.93 21.84
CA MET A 22 15.11 -27.83 22.81
C MET A 22 14.99 -28.32 24.25
N THR A 23 15.42 -27.51 25.22
CA THR A 23 15.36 -27.90 26.64
C THR A 23 13.91 -28.00 27.12
N MET A 24 13.63 -28.90 28.08
CA MET A 24 12.29 -29.01 28.70
C MET A 24 11.82 -27.69 29.35
N ALA A 25 12.74 -26.84 29.82
CA ALA A 25 12.39 -25.53 30.35
C ALA A 25 11.90 -24.56 29.26
N THR A 26 12.61 -24.51 28.12
CA THR A 26 12.19 -23.76 26.93
C THR A 26 10.87 -24.29 26.38
N PHE A 27 10.75 -25.60 26.21
CA PHE A 27 9.54 -26.27 25.71
C PHE A 27 8.31 -25.93 26.56
N ARG A 28 8.42 -26.02 27.89
CA ARG A 28 7.31 -25.68 28.78
C ARG A 28 6.94 -24.20 28.75
N LYS A 29 7.94 -23.31 28.68
CA LYS A 29 7.72 -21.86 28.63
C LYS A 29 7.08 -21.40 27.32
N THR A 30 7.55 -21.92 26.19
CA THR A 30 7.21 -21.43 24.85
C THR A 30 6.10 -22.22 24.15
N ILE A 31 5.86 -23.48 24.54
CA ILE A 31 4.94 -24.38 23.84
C ILE A 31 3.84 -24.92 24.77
N CYS A 32 4.16 -25.40 25.98
CA CYS A 32 3.14 -25.98 26.86
C CYS A 32 2.28 -24.95 27.62
N ALA A 33 2.83 -23.78 27.95
CA ALA A 33 2.08 -22.73 28.67
C ALA A 33 1.09 -21.98 27.76
N GLU A 34 1.08 -22.28 26.46
CA GLU A 34 0.69 -21.33 25.40
C GLU A 34 -0.13 -21.94 24.26
N VAL A 35 -0.92 -23.00 24.53
CA VAL A 35 -1.88 -23.53 23.54
C VAL A 35 -2.92 -22.46 23.20
N ASN A 36 -3.17 -22.22 21.90
CA ASN A 36 -3.88 -21.07 21.32
C ASN A 36 -3.15 -19.70 21.41
N ASN A 37 -1.89 -19.64 21.82
CA ASN A 37 -1.08 -18.41 21.77
C ASN A 37 -0.26 -18.31 20.47
N LEU A 38 0.52 -17.24 20.35
CA LEU A 38 1.33 -16.90 19.19
C LEU A 38 2.81 -17.20 19.44
N ILE A 39 3.46 -17.86 18.48
CA ILE A 39 4.90 -18.18 18.49
C ILE A 39 5.58 -17.52 17.28
N GLY A 40 6.73 -16.90 17.53
CA GLY A 40 7.64 -16.40 16.51
C GLY A 40 9.00 -17.09 16.60
N PHE A 41 9.79 -17.00 15.53
CA PHE A 41 11.18 -17.48 15.51
C PHE A 41 12.13 -16.29 15.35
N ASP A 42 13.17 -16.25 16.20
CA ASP A 42 14.18 -15.17 16.26
C ASP A 42 15.15 -15.17 15.07
N SER A 43 15.08 -16.18 14.20
CA SER A 43 15.91 -16.37 13.02
C SER A 43 15.08 -16.83 11.82
N PHE A 44 15.71 -16.93 10.63
CA PHE A 44 15.06 -17.50 9.46
C PHE A 44 14.68 -18.95 9.71
N LEU A 45 13.40 -19.27 9.52
CA LEU A 45 12.89 -20.63 9.64
C LEU A 45 12.99 -21.34 8.28
N SER A 46 13.96 -22.24 8.14
CA SER A 46 13.96 -23.26 7.05
C SER A 46 13.03 -24.40 7.46
N THR A 47 12.17 -24.81 6.53
CA THR A 47 11.19 -25.88 6.72
C THR A 47 11.17 -26.79 5.49
N SER A 48 10.93 -28.08 5.69
CA SER A 48 10.89 -29.10 4.63
C SER A 48 9.47 -29.41 4.20
N LEU A 49 9.23 -29.76 2.94
CA LEU A 49 7.96 -30.38 2.52
C LEU A 49 7.83 -31.86 2.96
N ASN A 50 8.86 -32.43 3.59
CA ASN A 50 8.90 -33.84 4.02
C ASN A 50 9.01 -33.92 5.56
N ASP A 51 8.02 -34.55 6.18
CA ASP A 51 7.93 -34.75 7.64
C ASP A 51 9.08 -35.63 8.17
N ARG A 52 9.51 -36.63 7.40
CA ARG A 52 10.61 -37.53 7.78
C ARG A 52 11.95 -36.81 7.94
N ILE A 53 12.25 -35.86 7.06
CA ILE A 53 13.48 -35.06 7.14
C ILE A 53 13.43 -34.18 8.40
N ALA A 54 12.27 -33.60 8.71
CA ALA A 54 12.07 -32.86 9.95
C ALA A 54 12.22 -33.76 11.20
N ILE A 55 11.73 -35.01 11.17
CA ILE A 55 11.94 -35.99 12.24
C ILE A 55 13.43 -36.33 12.41
N GLU A 56 14.15 -36.59 11.32
CA GLU A 56 15.60 -36.82 11.35
C GLU A 56 16.36 -35.63 11.97
N PHE A 57 16.06 -34.39 11.56
CA PHE A 57 16.63 -33.17 12.16
C PHE A 57 16.28 -32.99 13.65
N ALA A 58 15.12 -33.46 14.13
CA ALA A 58 14.74 -33.39 15.54
C ALA A 58 15.49 -34.43 16.39
N LEU A 59 15.99 -35.51 15.78
CA LEU A 59 16.70 -36.61 16.44
C LEU A 59 18.24 -36.49 16.32
N GLU A 60 18.76 -35.85 15.26
CA GLU A 60 20.20 -35.73 15.03
C GLU A 60 20.87 -34.73 16.00
N LYS A 61 22.02 -35.12 16.58
CA LYS A 61 22.90 -34.28 17.42
C LYS A 61 22.21 -33.56 18.60
N GLN A 62 21.40 -34.30 19.36
CA GLN A 62 20.80 -33.77 20.60
C GLN A 62 21.86 -33.38 21.65
N PRO A 63 21.81 -32.16 22.20
CA PRO A 63 22.44 -31.85 23.48
C PRO A 63 21.82 -32.70 24.60
N PRO A 64 22.57 -33.10 25.64
CA PRO A 64 21.99 -33.86 26.74
C PRO A 64 20.87 -33.07 27.45
N LYS A 65 19.72 -33.71 27.66
CA LYS A 65 18.49 -33.17 28.30
C LYS A 65 17.64 -32.22 27.43
N THR A 66 17.61 -32.41 26.12
CA THR A 66 16.62 -31.80 25.22
C THR A 66 15.50 -32.77 24.84
N GLU A 67 14.29 -32.24 24.59
CA GLU A 67 13.22 -32.97 23.89
C GLU A 67 13.32 -32.73 22.38
N SER A 68 12.94 -33.72 21.58
CA SER A 68 12.72 -33.58 20.13
C SER A 68 11.34 -32.99 19.85
N VAL A 69 11.30 -31.94 19.04
CA VAL A 69 10.08 -31.24 18.64
C VAL A 69 10.03 -31.13 17.13
N VAL A 70 8.90 -31.51 16.53
CA VAL A 70 8.61 -31.32 15.11
C VAL A 70 7.42 -30.38 14.99
N PHE A 71 7.66 -29.21 14.40
CA PHE A 71 6.62 -28.27 14.02
C PHE A 71 6.01 -28.71 12.69
N CYS A 72 4.68 -28.88 12.65
CA CYS A 72 3.89 -29.07 11.45
C CYS A 72 3.18 -27.74 11.16
N ILE A 73 3.46 -27.10 10.04
CA ILE A 73 3.00 -25.72 9.77
C ILE A 73 2.05 -25.72 8.57
N GLU A 74 0.80 -25.32 8.80
CA GLU A 74 -0.18 -25.05 7.75
C GLU A 74 -0.10 -23.58 7.31
N ILE A 75 0.19 -23.38 6.02
CA ILE A 75 0.33 -22.07 5.36
C ILE A 75 -0.87 -21.86 4.44
N ASP A 76 -1.63 -20.80 4.63
CA ASP A 76 -2.55 -20.32 3.59
C ASP A 76 -1.78 -19.41 2.62
N VAL A 77 -1.46 -19.93 1.43
CA VAL A 77 -0.65 -19.26 0.41
C VAL A 77 -1.35 -18.01 -0.14
N ASP A 78 -2.68 -17.98 -0.14
CA ASP A 78 -3.46 -16.85 -0.67
C ASP A 78 -3.59 -15.71 0.36
N GLN A 79 -3.31 -15.96 1.65
CA GLN A 79 -3.36 -14.96 2.74
C GLN A 79 -1.99 -14.47 3.21
N MET A 80 -0.89 -15.16 2.91
CA MET A 80 0.45 -14.72 3.31
C MET A 80 0.98 -13.55 2.48
N LYS A 81 0.99 -12.35 3.08
CA LYS A 81 1.68 -11.17 2.52
C LYS A 81 3.22 -11.22 2.62
N ARG A 82 3.77 -12.14 3.43
CA ARG A 82 5.21 -12.21 3.71
C ARG A 82 5.90 -13.13 2.70
N PRO A 83 7.05 -12.73 2.13
CA PRO A 83 7.73 -13.53 1.13
C PRO A 83 8.29 -14.82 1.74
N PHE A 84 8.14 -15.92 1.01
CA PHE A 84 8.86 -17.17 1.22
C PHE A 84 9.67 -17.52 -0.03
N ALA A 85 10.74 -18.29 0.14
CA ALA A 85 11.61 -18.73 -0.95
C ALA A 85 11.68 -20.26 -1.03
N ASP A 86 11.52 -20.80 -2.24
CA ASP A 86 11.87 -22.18 -2.60
C ASP A 86 13.37 -22.21 -2.94
N ILE A 87 14.14 -22.96 -2.15
CA ILE A 87 15.59 -23.13 -2.34
C ILE A 87 15.99 -24.56 -2.73
N SER A 88 15.05 -25.35 -3.27
CA SER A 88 15.25 -26.76 -3.70
C SER A 88 16.43 -27.03 -4.63
N ARG A 89 16.99 -25.98 -5.26
CA ARG A 89 18.20 -26.09 -6.11
C ARG A 89 19.52 -26.06 -5.31
N TRP A 90 19.50 -25.64 -4.04
CA TRP A 90 20.68 -25.29 -3.25
C TRP A 90 20.82 -26.15 -1.96
N SER A 91 19.84 -27.02 -1.65
CA SER A 91 19.91 -27.92 -0.50
C SER A 91 20.91 -29.07 -0.73
N GLU A 92 21.59 -29.52 0.34
CA GLU A 92 22.54 -30.65 0.29
C GLU A 92 21.84 -32.00 0.08
N PHE A 93 20.57 -32.11 0.47
CA PHE A 93 19.77 -33.31 0.29
C PHE A 93 19.22 -33.38 -1.14
N ARG A 94 19.68 -34.38 -1.91
CA ARG A 94 19.28 -34.63 -3.32
C ARG A 94 17.81 -35.07 -3.47
N ARG A 95 16.87 -34.15 -3.21
CA ARG A 95 15.41 -34.12 -3.49
C ARG A 95 14.65 -33.22 -2.51
N GLU A 96 15.31 -32.58 -1.54
CA GLU A 96 14.59 -31.75 -0.59
C GLU A 96 14.06 -30.45 -1.23
N GLN A 97 12.84 -30.09 -0.84
CA GLN A 97 12.21 -28.84 -1.18
C GLN A 97 12.00 -28.07 0.12
N GLU A 98 12.79 -27.04 0.32
CA GLU A 98 12.73 -26.19 1.51
C GLU A 98 11.95 -24.90 1.25
N VAL A 99 11.17 -24.49 2.24
CA VAL A 99 10.47 -23.20 2.31
C VAL A 99 11.09 -22.38 3.44
N LEU A 100 11.62 -21.21 3.08
CA LEU A 100 12.18 -20.24 4.03
C LEU A 100 11.14 -19.19 4.44
N PHE A 101 10.99 -18.93 5.74
CA PHE A 101 10.24 -17.79 6.27
C PHE A 101 11.15 -16.67 6.76
N SER A 102 10.73 -15.43 6.50
CA SER A 102 11.38 -14.22 7.03
C SER A 102 11.32 -14.11 8.55
N ILE A 103 12.34 -13.47 9.15
CA ILE A 103 12.42 -13.18 10.58
C ILE A 103 11.15 -12.42 11.04
N GLY A 104 10.64 -12.78 12.22
CA GLY A 104 9.44 -12.17 12.80
C GLY A 104 8.13 -12.64 12.18
N THR A 105 8.13 -13.70 11.36
CA THR A 105 6.89 -14.42 10.99
C THR A 105 6.31 -15.08 12.24
N VAL A 106 5.00 -14.92 12.43
CA VAL A 106 4.28 -15.41 13.62
C VAL A 106 3.28 -16.49 13.22
N PHE A 107 3.17 -17.51 14.05
CA PHE A 107 2.26 -18.64 13.90
C PHE A 107 1.41 -18.81 15.15
N GLN A 108 0.23 -19.40 15.03
CA GLN A 108 -0.61 -19.78 16.15
C GLN A 108 -0.38 -21.25 16.49
N ILE A 109 -0.17 -21.57 17.77
CA ILE A 109 -0.10 -22.95 18.27
C ILE A 109 -1.53 -23.50 18.33
N VAL A 110 -1.84 -24.44 17.43
CA VAL A 110 -3.16 -25.08 17.31
C VAL A 110 -3.25 -26.30 18.23
N ASN A 111 -2.22 -27.13 18.25
CA ASN A 111 -2.21 -28.39 18.98
C ASN A 111 -0.78 -28.82 19.36
N VAL A 112 -0.65 -29.57 20.46
CA VAL A 112 0.63 -30.10 20.96
C VAL A 112 0.40 -31.54 21.44
N ALA A 113 1.01 -32.51 20.78
CA ALA A 113 0.84 -33.94 21.08
C ALA A 113 2.20 -34.64 21.18
N LYS A 114 2.33 -35.65 22.06
CA LYS A 114 3.51 -36.52 22.09
C LYS A 114 3.21 -37.81 21.34
N GLU A 115 4.01 -38.11 20.32
CA GLU A 115 3.84 -39.32 19.52
C GLU A 115 4.24 -40.56 20.35
N LYS A 116 3.40 -41.60 20.32
CA LYS A 116 3.56 -42.79 21.18
C LYS A 116 4.37 -43.92 20.52
N SER A 117 4.67 -43.79 19.23
CA SER A 117 5.27 -44.83 18.38
C SER A 117 6.77 -44.66 18.10
N SER A 118 7.32 -43.50 18.43
CA SER A 118 8.56 -42.97 17.83
C SER A 118 9.30 -42.10 18.87
N ASP A 119 10.15 -42.73 19.67
CA ASP A 119 11.15 -42.16 20.61
C ASP A 119 10.73 -40.98 21.52
N GLY A 120 9.42 -40.71 21.64
CA GLY A 120 8.89 -39.61 22.43
C GLY A 120 9.05 -38.23 21.77
N ILE A 121 8.86 -38.14 20.45
CA ILE A 121 8.84 -36.84 19.74
C ILE A 121 7.56 -36.06 20.08
N TRP A 122 7.68 -34.73 20.23
CA TRP A 122 6.54 -33.83 20.32
C TRP A 122 6.17 -33.25 18.94
N MET A 123 4.95 -33.49 18.51
CA MET A 123 4.35 -32.84 17.34
C MET A 123 3.65 -31.55 17.79
N VAL A 124 3.94 -30.44 17.12
CA VAL A 124 3.37 -29.12 17.38
C VAL A 124 2.73 -28.60 16.09
N ASP A 125 1.40 -28.56 16.05
CA ASP A 125 0.66 -28.05 14.90
C ASP A 125 0.57 -26.53 14.98
N LEU A 126 1.07 -25.86 13.95
CA LEU A 126 1.11 -24.41 13.78
C LEU A 126 0.27 -23.99 12.59
N LYS A 127 -0.36 -22.83 12.68
CA LYS A 127 -1.06 -22.19 11.56
C LYS A 127 -0.50 -20.80 11.28
N SER A 128 -0.34 -20.44 10.00
CA SER A 128 0.08 -19.10 9.59
C SER A 128 -0.89 -18.02 10.07
N VAL A 129 -0.37 -16.98 10.71
CA VAL A 129 -1.15 -15.84 11.21
C VAL A 129 -0.99 -14.65 10.26
N ASN A 130 -2.10 -14.01 9.90
CA ASN A 130 -2.10 -12.82 9.03
C ASN A 130 -2.16 -11.54 9.88
N ASP A 131 -1.87 -10.38 9.28
CA ASP A 131 -1.81 -9.09 10.01
C ASP A 131 -3.17 -8.63 10.60
N ASN A 132 -4.27 -9.31 10.25
CA ASN A 132 -5.62 -9.00 10.73
C ASN A 132 -5.99 -9.83 11.98
N ASP A 133 -5.11 -10.69 12.48
CA ASP A 133 -5.36 -11.48 13.69
C ASP A 133 -5.39 -10.59 14.94
N GLU A 134 -6.49 -10.67 15.69
CA GLU A 134 -6.76 -9.84 16.86
C GLU A 134 -5.71 -10.03 17.97
N LYS A 135 -5.23 -11.27 18.20
CA LYS A 135 -4.20 -11.53 19.22
C LYS A 135 -2.86 -10.93 18.80
N LEU A 136 -2.51 -11.03 17.52
CA LEU A 136 -1.29 -10.42 16.99
C LEU A 136 -1.35 -8.90 17.09
N GLN A 137 -2.50 -8.29 16.83
CA GLN A 137 -2.71 -6.85 16.99
C GLN A 137 -2.59 -6.42 18.45
N VAL A 138 -3.26 -7.11 19.40
CA VAL A 138 -3.18 -6.81 20.83
C VAL A 138 -1.75 -6.96 21.37
N GLN A 139 -1.06 -8.05 21.05
CA GLN A 139 0.35 -8.24 21.45
C GLN A 139 1.27 -7.18 20.84
N THR A 140 1.08 -6.86 19.56
CA THR A 140 1.86 -5.80 18.88
C THR A 140 1.64 -4.46 19.55
N GLN A 141 0.40 -4.12 19.94
CA GLN A 141 0.08 -2.87 20.63
C GLN A 141 0.70 -2.84 22.03
N GLN A 142 0.64 -3.93 22.80
CA GLN A 142 1.28 -4.03 24.12
C GLN A 142 2.81 -3.83 24.05
N ILE A 143 3.47 -4.51 23.10
CA ILE A 143 4.91 -4.37 22.87
C ILE A 143 5.25 -2.93 22.45
N GLN A 144 4.46 -2.33 21.56
CA GLN A 144 4.65 -0.93 21.14
C GLN A 144 4.49 0.04 22.31
N SER A 145 3.51 -0.15 23.20
CA SER A 145 3.30 0.69 24.38
C SER A 145 4.46 0.59 25.37
N ALA A 146 4.87 -0.62 25.75
CA ALA A 146 5.98 -0.83 26.68
C ALA A 146 7.32 -0.31 26.12
N LEU A 147 7.55 -0.47 24.81
CA LEU A 147 8.72 0.07 24.13
C LEU A 147 8.71 1.61 24.07
N LEU A 148 7.54 2.21 23.93
CA LEU A 148 7.35 3.67 23.91
C LEU A 148 7.63 4.28 25.29
N GLU A 149 7.10 3.70 26.36
CA GLU A 149 7.40 4.08 27.75
C GLU A 149 8.91 4.00 28.04
N PHE A 150 9.55 2.87 27.68
CA PHE A 150 10.99 2.69 27.82
C PHE A 150 11.81 3.75 27.05
N PHE A 151 11.41 4.09 25.83
CA PHE A 151 12.08 5.17 25.08
C PHE A 151 11.82 6.56 25.67
N GLU A 152 10.63 6.85 26.22
CA GLU A 152 10.38 8.10 26.93
C GLU A 152 11.29 8.27 28.14
N ASP A 153 11.48 7.21 28.94
CA ASP A 153 12.30 7.27 30.15
C ASP A 153 13.78 7.44 29.82
N ILE A 154 14.31 6.72 28.83
CA ILE A 154 15.65 6.97 28.28
C ILE A 154 15.80 8.43 27.83
N LEU A 155 14.79 8.99 27.17
CA LEU A 155 14.84 10.37 26.69
C LEU A 155 14.77 11.40 27.83
N LYS A 156 14.09 11.10 28.93
CA LYS A 156 14.10 11.92 30.16
C LYS A 156 15.50 11.94 30.76
N GLU A 157 16.12 10.77 30.96
CA GLU A 157 17.50 10.67 31.49
C GLU A 157 18.54 11.34 30.57
N GLN A 158 18.41 11.20 29.24
CA GLN A 158 19.32 11.81 28.28
C GLN A 158 19.12 13.33 28.10
N CYS A 159 18.05 13.94 28.62
CA CYS A 159 17.88 15.40 28.59
C CYS A 159 18.96 16.12 29.39
N ASP A 160 19.36 15.55 30.54
CA ASP A 160 20.26 16.18 31.49
C ASP A 160 21.74 16.06 31.08
N VAL A 161 22.03 15.21 30.07
CA VAL A 161 23.39 14.89 29.62
C VAL A 161 23.65 15.41 28.19
N ASN A 162 23.69 16.74 28.07
CA ASN A 162 24.24 17.57 26.97
C ASN A 162 24.38 16.97 25.55
N ASN A 163 23.64 17.55 24.61
CA ASN A 163 23.99 17.64 23.17
C ASN A 163 24.39 16.34 22.44
N HIS A 164 23.76 15.20 22.77
CA HIS A 164 23.96 13.98 21.99
C HIS A 164 23.38 14.13 20.56
N GLN A 165 24.19 13.89 19.52
CA GLN A 165 23.81 14.11 18.11
C GLN A 165 22.56 13.34 17.66
N GLN A 166 22.27 12.19 18.29
CA GLN A 166 21.12 11.35 17.95
C GLN A 166 19.81 11.78 18.63
N LEU A 167 19.85 12.69 19.62
CA LEU A 167 18.67 13.10 20.39
C LEU A 167 17.50 13.62 19.52
N PRO A 168 17.72 14.44 18.46
CA PRO A 168 16.63 14.85 17.57
C PRO A 168 15.97 13.69 16.83
N ALA A 169 16.76 12.70 16.41
CA ALA A 169 16.25 11.53 15.70
C ALA A 169 15.43 10.62 16.62
N SER A 170 15.88 10.42 17.86
CA SER A 170 15.15 9.66 18.88
C SER A 170 13.80 10.30 19.20
N TYR A 171 13.74 11.62 19.40
CA TYR A 171 12.48 12.35 19.57
C TYR A 171 11.56 12.23 18.34
N ALA A 172 12.10 12.34 17.13
CA ALA A 172 11.33 12.20 15.90
C ALA A 172 10.77 10.77 15.70
N ASN A 173 11.44 9.74 16.22
CA ASN A 173 10.96 8.36 16.19
C ASN A 173 9.80 8.15 17.18
N VAL A 174 9.93 8.62 18.42
CA VAL A 174 8.84 8.61 19.43
C VAL A 174 7.62 9.38 18.93
N ALA A 175 7.82 10.55 18.31
CA ALA A 175 6.76 11.31 17.66
C ALA A 175 6.06 10.51 16.53
N CYS A 176 6.82 9.76 15.73
CA CYS A 176 6.28 8.89 14.69
C CYS A 176 5.46 7.72 15.25
N MET A 177 5.85 7.17 16.40
CA MET A 177 5.07 6.13 17.10
C MET A 177 3.72 6.69 17.58
N TYR A 178 3.71 7.83 18.27
CA TYR A 178 2.46 8.49 18.67
C TYR A 178 1.56 8.86 17.47
N TYR A 179 2.13 9.33 16.35
CA TYR A 179 1.37 9.60 15.14
C TYR A 179 0.64 8.36 14.61
N LYS A 180 1.31 7.20 14.60
CA LYS A 180 0.71 5.92 14.17
C LYS A 180 -0.37 5.42 15.12
N GLN A 181 -0.31 5.79 16.40
CA GLN A 181 -1.33 5.48 17.41
C GLN A 181 -2.52 6.45 17.39
N GLY A 182 -2.50 7.51 16.57
CA GLY A 182 -3.52 8.57 16.55
C GLY A 182 -3.36 9.63 17.66
N GLU A 183 -2.30 9.54 18.46
CA GLU A 183 -1.99 10.45 19.57
C GLU A 183 -1.27 11.71 19.04
N TYR A 184 -1.98 12.48 18.22
CA TYR A 184 -1.40 13.58 17.44
C TYR A 184 -0.82 14.71 18.29
N ASP A 185 -1.42 15.05 19.44
CA ASP A 185 -0.88 16.08 20.33
C ASP A 185 0.47 15.68 20.95
N LYS A 186 0.60 14.42 21.39
CA LYS A 186 1.88 13.86 21.87
C LYS A 186 2.91 13.84 20.75
N SER A 187 2.51 13.40 19.55
CA SER A 187 3.35 13.44 18.35
C SER A 187 3.88 14.85 18.05
N LEU A 188 3.00 15.85 18.09
CA LEU A 188 3.36 17.26 17.86
C LEU A 188 4.36 17.76 18.91
N ALA A 189 4.13 17.46 20.19
CA ALA A 189 5.04 17.82 21.27
C ALA A 189 6.44 17.21 21.10
N PHE A 190 6.53 15.93 20.70
CA PHE A 190 7.80 15.26 20.46
C PHE A 190 8.52 15.74 19.18
N TYR A 191 7.80 16.05 18.09
CA TYR A 191 8.45 16.68 16.92
C TYR A 191 8.93 18.11 17.21
N LYS A 192 8.26 18.87 18.08
CA LYS A 192 8.77 20.17 18.57
C LYS A 192 10.07 19.99 19.37
N LYS A 193 10.11 19.05 20.33
CA LYS A 193 11.36 18.66 21.03
C LYS A 193 12.48 18.25 20.06
N ALA A 194 12.16 17.51 18.98
CA ALA A 194 13.12 17.13 17.95
C ALA A 194 13.69 18.34 17.20
N LEU A 195 12.85 19.31 16.83
CA LEU A 195 13.28 20.56 16.20
C LEU A 195 14.13 21.41 17.15
N ASP A 196 13.74 21.55 18.42
CA ASP A 196 14.48 22.34 19.42
C ASP A 196 15.84 21.70 19.78
N ALA A 197 15.92 20.37 19.80
CA ALA A 197 17.19 19.66 19.92
C ALA A 197 18.05 19.84 18.67
N LEU A 198 17.46 19.78 17.46
CA LEU A 198 18.20 19.98 16.22
C LEU A 198 18.74 21.41 16.09
N ASN A 199 17.91 22.42 16.36
CA ASN A 199 18.29 23.84 16.29
C ASN A 199 19.44 24.19 17.25
N ARG A 200 19.53 23.52 18.42
CA ARG A 200 20.65 23.67 19.36
C ARG A 200 21.96 23.03 18.85
N LEU A 201 21.88 21.94 18.09
CA LEU A 201 23.04 21.26 17.51
C LEU A 201 23.48 21.87 16.17
N GLN A 202 22.53 22.35 15.37
CA GLN A 202 22.68 22.88 14.03
C GLN A 202 21.72 24.06 13.85
N PRO A 203 22.15 25.30 14.19
CA PRO A 203 21.30 26.49 14.06
C PRO A 203 20.97 26.86 12.60
N THR A 204 21.87 26.50 11.68
CA THR A 204 21.73 26.70 10.24
C THR A 204 20.72 25.74 9.62
N ASP A 205 20.10 26.15 8.51
CA ASP A 205 19.17 25.27 7.79
C ASP A 205 19.85 23.99 7.28
N SER A 206 19.11 22.88 7.36
CA SER A 206 19.57 21.55 6.96
C SER A 206 18.41 20.72 6.44
N LEU A 207 18.70 19.68 5.64
CA LEU A 207 17.68 18.76 5.15
C LEU A 207 16.98 18.01 6.30
N SER A 208 17.67 17.76 7.42
CA SER A 208 17.09 17.24 8.65
C SER A 208 16.03 18.18 9.25
N LYS A 209 16.29 19.49 9.23
CA LYS A 209 15.34 20.52 9.69
C LYS A 209 14.11 20.55 8.79
N ALA A 210 14.30 20.56 7.47
CA ALA A 210 13.19 20.47 6.51
C ALA A 210 12.38 19.17 6.65
N LYS A 211 13.01 18.04 6.97
CA LYS A 211 12.33 16.76 7.26
C LYS A 211 11.46 16.85 8.51
N TYR A 212 11.97 17.39 9.62
CA TYR A 212 11.19 17.53 10.85
C TYR A 212 10.07 18.56 10.73
N ILE A 213 10.29 19.69 10.06
CA ILE A 213 9.23 20.67 9.74
C ILE A 213 8.11 20.00 8.90
N THR A 214 8.48 19.20 7.88
CA THR A 214 7.52 18.40 7.09
C THR A 214 6.72 17.43 7.98
N ASN A 215 7.37 16.78 8.95
CA ASN A 215 6.67 15.88 9.86
C ASN A 215 5.69 16.63 10.78
N VAL A 216 6.08 17.79 11.34
CA VAL A 216 5.15 18.66 12.09
C VAL A 216 3.95 19.05 11.22
N ALA A 217 4.19 19.41 9.95
CA ALA A 217 3.12 19.75 9.01
C ALA A 217 2.14 18.57 8.78
N LYS A 218 2.63 17.32 8.71
CA LYS A 218 1.78 16.12 8.65
C LYS A 218 0.92 15.94 9.91
N VAL A 219 1.48 16.18 11.10
CA VAL A 219 0.70 16.15 12.35
C VAL A 219 -0.36 17.26 12.35
N GLN A 220 -0.02 18.46 11.88
CA GLN A 220 -0.98 19.56 11.78
C GLN A 220 -2.12 19.29 10.78
N ILE A 221 -1.89 18.57 9.68
CA ILE A 221 -2.98 18.06 8.82
C ILE A 221 -3.89 17.11 9.60
N ALA A 222 -3.34 16.16 10.36
CA ALA A 222 -4.13 15.21 11.15
C ALA A 222 -4.95 15.89 12.27
N LEU A 223 -4.46 17.03 12.79
CA LEU A 223 -5.17 17.91 13.72
C LEU A 223 -6.15 18.90 13.02
N ASN A 224 -6.36 18.78 11.71
CA ASN A 224 -7.16 19.69 10.86
C ASN A 224 -6.64 21.14 10.77
N ASN A 225 -5.42 21.42 11.23
CA ASN A 225 -4.76 22.74 11.18
C ASN A 225 -4.11 23.02 9.81
N GLN A 226 -4.89 22.93 8.73
CA GLN A 226 -4.39 23.03 7.35
C GLN A 226 -3.58 24.29 7.03
N SER A 227 -3.92 25.44 7.63
CA SER A 227 -3.20 26.71 7.38
C SER A 227 -1.82 26.74 8.02
N GLU A 228 -1.66 26.17 9.23
CA GLU A 228 -0.34 26.03 9.85
C GLU A 228 0.50 24.99 9.10
N ALA A 229 -0.10 23.85 8.73
CA ALA A 229 0.55 22.83 7.92
C ALA A 229 1.10 23.40 6.60
N LEU A 230 0.31 24.19 5.87
CA LEU A 230 0.72 24.85 4.63
C LEU A 230 1.94 25.76 4.84
N SER A 231 1.93 26.62 5.86
CA SER A 231 3.08 27.47 6.19
C SER A 231 4.33 26.66 6.52
N LEU A 232 4.19 25.55 7.24
CA LEU A 232 5.31 24.65 7.54
C LEU A 232 5.83 23.95 6.27
N TYR A 233 4.96 23.52 5.36
CA TYR A 233 5.40 22.98 4.06
C TYR A 233 6.13 24.02 3.20
N GLU A 234 5.67 25.27 3.18
CA GLU A 234 6.34 26.37 2.48
C GLU A 234 7.73 26.69 3.08
N GLN A 235 7.85 26.66 4.43
CA GLN A 235 9.16 26.76 5.10
C GLN A 235 10.09 25.60 4.73
N ALA A 236 9.59 24.35 4.75
CA ALA A 236 10.37 23.18 4.35
C ALA A 236 10.74 23.21 2.85
N LEU A 237 9.87 23.75 1.99
CA LEU A 237 10.12 23.96 0.57
C LEU A 237 11.27 24.95 0.36
N GLN A 238 11.28 26.07 1.09
CA GLN A 238 12.32 27.08 0.96
C GLN A 238 13.70 26.53 1.35
N ILE A 239 13.78 25.73 2.43
CA ILE A 239 15.03 25.04 2.81
C ILE A 239 15.45 24.02 1.73
N ARG A 240 14.52 23.23 1.17
CA ARG A 240 14.87 22.26 0.12
C ARG A 240 15.36 22.96 -1.15
N ARG A 241 14.74 24.07 -1.56
CA ARG A 241 15.20 24.86 -2.73
C ARG A 241 16.63 25.38 -2.61
N THR A 242 17.13 25.65 -1.40
CA THR A 242 18.52 26.15 -1.20
C THR A 242 19.56 25.03 -1.04
N LEU A 243 19.16 23.83 -0.59
CA LEU A 243 20.08 22.74 -0.25
C LEU A 243 20.03 21.52 -1.19
N CYS A 244 18.90 21.28 -1.85
CA CYS A 244 18.74 20.18 -2.79
C CYS A 244 19.23 20.55 -4.20
N LYS A 245 19.55 19.54 -5.00
CA LYS A 245 19.61 19.70 -6.45
C LYS A 245 18.19 19.88 -7.00
N SER A 246 18.08 20.46 -8.20
CA SER A 246 16.79 20.72 -8.84
C SER A 246 15.93 19.46 -9.01
N ASP A 247 16.54 18.30 -9.22
CA ASP A 247 15.89 17.00 -9.47
C ASP A 247 15.64 16.16 -8.20
N ASP A 248 15.78 16.74 -6.99
CA ASP A 248 15.63 16.00 -5.73
C ASP A 248 14.18 15.52 -5.48
N PRO A 249 13.93 14.22 -5.30
CA PRO A 249 12.59 13.67 -5.08
C PRO A 249 11.86 14.26 -3.85
N THR A 250 12.58 14.70 -2.83
CA THR A 250 11.99 15.31 -1.62
C THR A 250 11.52 16.74 -1.88
N LEU A 251 12.16 17.46 -2.80
CA LEU A 251 11.72 18.79 -3.25
C LEU A 251 10.41 18.66 -4.05
N ILE A 252 10.37 17.74 -5.02
CA ILE A 252 9.19 17.38 -5.82
C ILE A 252 8.02 16.96 -4.91
N HIS A 253 8.26 16.09 -3.92
CA HIS A 253 7.22 15.63 -3.00
C HIS A 253 6.65 16.76 -2.13
N THR A 254 7.45 17.75 -1.71
CA THR A 254 6.92 18.93 -1.01
C THR A 254 5.99 19.73 -1.91
N LEU A 255 6.39 19.99 -3.15
CA LEU A 255 5.57 20.72 -4.12
C LEU A 255 4.24 20.01 -4.38
N HIS A 256 4.26 18.69 -4.56
CA HIS A 256 3.03 17.88 -4.68
C HIS A 256 2.15 18.00 -3.43
N THR A 257 2.72 17.88 -2.23
CA THR A 257 1.95 17.95 -0.98
C THR A 257 1.28 19.31 -0.79
N ILE A 258 1.95 20.40 -1.20
CA ILE A 258 1.35 21.74 -1.19
C ILE A 258 0.23 21.83 -2.24
N GLY A 259 0.46 21.31 -3.45
CA GLY A 259 -0.56 21.19 -4.49
C GLY A 259 -1.81 20.42 -4.03
N ASP A 260 -1.63 19.31 -3.30
CA ASP A 260 -2.70 18.49 -2.73
C ASP A 260 -3.52 19.29 -1.70
N ILE A 261 -2.88 20.09 -0.85
CA ILE A 261 -3.55 20.97 0.11
C ILE A 261 -4.39 22.05 -0.61
N TYR A 262 -3.87 22.65 -1.69
CA TYR A 262 -4.63 23.62 -2.48
C TYR A 262 -5.78 22.96 -3.25
N CYS A 263 -5.60 21.72 -3.76
CA CYS A 263 -6.70 20.91 -4.31
C CYS A 263 -7.81 20.64 -3.29
N GLN A 264 -7.47 20.33 -2.03
CA GLN A 264 -8.45 20.15 -0.95
C GLN A 264 -9.21 21.45 -0.61
N LYS A 265 -8.58 22.61 -0.81
CA LYS A 265 -9.20 23.94 -0.66
C LYS A 265 -9.96 24.41 -1.91
N GLU A 266 -10.00 23.59 -2.95
CA GLU A 266 -10.51 23.93 -4.29
C GLU A 266 -9.83 25.15 -4.96
N ASP A 267 -8.64 25.56 -4.50
CA ASP A 267 -7.81 26.55 -5.19
C ASP A 267 -6.99 25.86 -6.27
N TRP A 268 -7.67 25.59 -7.38
CA TRP A 268 -7.07 24.97 -8.56
C TRP A 268 -5.93 25.81 -9.16
N ASN A 269 -5.89 27.13 -8.92
CA ASN A 269 -4.86 28.00 -9.48
C ASN A 269 -3.53 27.86 -8.74
N GLU A 270 -3.54 27.89 -7.41
CA GLU A 270 -2.34 27.61 -6.62
C GLU A 270 -1.91 26.14 -6.77
N ALA A 271 -2.86 25.19 -6.74
CA ALA A 271 -2.55 23.78 -6.99
C ALA A 271 -1.81 23.57 -8.32
N TRP A 272 -2.30 24.19 -9.41
CA TRP A 272 -1.64 24.14 -10.72
C TRP A 272 -0.21 24.68 -10.67
N LYS A 273 0.02 25.83 -10.02
CA LYS A 273 1.37 26.42 -9.90
C LYS A 273 2.36 25.49 -9.21
N TYR A 274 1.94 24.80 -8.15
CA TYR A 274 2.81 23.91 -7.39
C TYR A 274 3.12 22.61 -8.14
N TYR A 275 2.14 21.97 -8.80
CA TYR A 275 2.42 20.81 -9.67
C TYR A 275 3.20 21.20 -10.93
N HIS A 276 3.01 22.40 -11.49
CA HIS A 276 3.77 22.88 -12.65
C HIS A 276 5.24 23.07 -12.30
N GLN A 277 5.55 23.69 -11.15
CA GLN A 277 6.92 23.79 -10.64
C GLN A 277 7.55 22.40 -10.42
N ALA A 278 6.78 21.43 -9.92
CA ALA A 278 7.27 20.06 -9.77
C ALA A 278 7.62 19.43 -11.13
N LEU A 279 6.82 19.69 -12.17
CA LEU A 279 7.09 19.23 -13.53
C LEU A 279 8.33 19.92 -14.13
N GLU A 280 8.47 21.24 -13.98
CA GLU A 280 9.64 22.01 -14.45
C GLU A 280 10.96 21.46 -13.89
N LEU A 281 10.96 21.04 -12.62
CA LEU A 281 12.11 20.40 -11.97
C LEU A 281 12.40 18.98 -12.49
N GLN A 282 11.39 18.26 -12.98
CA GLN A 282 11.51 16.91 -13.53
C GLN A 282 11.91 16.87 -15.02
N LEU A 283 11.53 17.89 -15.81
CA LEU A 283 11.77 17.92 -17.26
C LEU A 283 13.23 17.65 -17.67
N PRO A 284 14.27 18.23 -17.04
CA PRO A 284 15.66 17.96 -17.42
C PRO A 284 16.09 16.51 -17.16
N ALA A 285 15.50 15.84 -16.17
CA ALA A 285 15.80 14.44 -15.87
C ALA A 285 15.14 13.50 -16.89
N LEU A 286 13.93 13.85 -17.36
CA LEU A 286 13.22 13.17 -18.43
C LEU A 286 13.98 13.28 -19.77
N GLU A 287 14.43 14.48 -20.15
CA GLU A 287 15.22 14.71 -21.37
C GLU A 287 16.56 13.98 -21.36
N ALA A 288 17.20 13.89 -20.19
CA ALA A 288 18.47 13.19 -20.01
C ALA A 288 18.34 11.65 -19.98
N SER A 289 17.13 11.10 -20.13
CA SER A 289 16.81 9.66 -19.97
C SER A 289 17.43 9.04 -18.71
N ARG A 290 17.55 9.84 -17.64
CA ARG A 290 18.05 9.35 -16.35
C ARG A 290 16.96 8.51 -15.70
N LEU A 291 17.38 7.53 -14.90
CA LEU A 291 16.51 6.71 -14.06
C LEU A 291 15.90 7.52 -12.90
N LEU A 292 15.20 8.61 -13.21
CA LEU A 292 14.17 9.14 -12.33
C LEU A 292 13.03 8.13 -12.29
N ASP A 293 12.30 8.10 -11.18
CA ASP A 293 11.06 7.33 -11.13
C ASP A 293 10.03 7.96 -12.08
N LEU A 294 9.89 7.39 -13.29
CA LEU A 294 8.95 7.84 -14.31
C LEU A 294 7.49 7.74 -13.82
N SER A 295 7.23 6.93 -12.79
CA SER A 295 5.95 6.93 -12.07
C SER A 295 5.67 8.27 -11.40
N MET A 296 6.69 8.94 -10.85
CA MET A 296 6.54 10.27 -10.22
C MET A 296 6.21 11.35 -11.27
N ILE A 297 6.85 11.31 -12.45
CA ILE A 297 6.55 12.25 -13.55
C ILE A 297 5.12 12.02 -14.07
N ALA A 298 4.72 10.75 -14.24
CA ALA A 298 3.36 10.41 -14.61
C ALA A 298 2.33 10.87 -13.56
N ALA A 299 2.65 10.76 -12.27
CA ALA A 299 1.82 11.28 -11.18
C ALA A 299 1.68 12.81 -11.26
N THR A 300 2.76 13.55 -11.53
CA THR A 300 2.71 15.01 -11.75
C THR A 300 1.78 15.37 -12.92
N TYR A 301 1.89 14.66 -14.06
CA TYR A 301 0.99 14.84 -15.20
C TYR A 301 -0.46 14.48 -14.89
N ILE A 302 -0.72 13.44 -14.09
CA ILE A 302 -2.09 13.10 -13.63
C ILE A 302 -2.66 14.25 -12.78
N CYS A 303 -1.89 14.79 -11.84
CA CYS A 303 -2.32 15.89 -10.99
C CYS A 303 -2.64 17.15 -11.82
N LEU A 304 -1.75 17.54 -12.74
CA LEU A 304 -1.99 18.62 -13.69
C LEU A 304 -3.24 18.37 -14.55
N GLY A 305 -3.46 17.14 -15.01
CA GLY A 305 -4.66 16.75 -15.76
C GLY A 305 -5.95 16.97 -14.98
N ILE A 306 -5.98 16.53 -13.71
CA ILE A 306 -7.12 16.71 -12.80
C ILE A 306 -7.38 18.20 -12.52
N VAL A 307 -6.34 18.98 -12.25
CA VAL A 307 -6.48 20.42 -11.97
C VAL A 307 -6.96 21.19 -13.20
N CYS A 308 -6.38 20.92 -14.39
CA CYS A 308 -6.86 21.48 -15.65
C CYS A 308 -8.32 21.10 -15.93
N TYR A 309 -8.75 19.87 -15.64
CA TYR A 309 -10.15 19.45 -15.76
C TYR A 309 -11.08 20.27 -14.84
N LYS A 310 -10.70 20.47 -13.57
CA LYS A 310 -11.47 21.29 -12.61
C LYS A 310 -11.57 22.75 -13.06
N GLN A 311 -10.52 23.29 -13.67
CA GLN A 311 -10.51 24.61 -14.33
C GLN A 311 -11.24 24.65 -15.69
N LYS A 312 -11.83 23.54 -16.15
CA LYS A 312 -12.49 23.38 -17.47
C LYS A 312 -11.55 23.53 -18.68
N ARG A 313 -10.24 23.44 -18.47
CA ARG A 313 -9.17 23.45 -19.49
C ARG A 313 -9.01 22.05 -20.12
N PHE A 314 -10.08 21.56 -20.75
CA PHE A 314 -10.19 20.14 -21.18
C PHE A 314 -9.11 19.69 -22.16
N ALA A 315 -8.62 20.57 -23.04
CA ALA A 315 -7.54 20.25 -23.99
C ALA A 315 -6.19 20.05 -23.29
N GLU A 316 -5.88 20.87 -22.28
CA GLU A 316 -4.65 20.78 -21.49
C GLU A 316 -4.70 19.61 -20.49
N ALA A 317 -5.91 19.29 -19.99
CA ALA A 317 -6.15 18.08 -19.23
C ALA A 317 -5.90 16.82 -20.07
N LEU A 318 -6.42 16.79 -21.31
CA LEU A 318 -6.19 15.69 -22.27
C LEU A 318 -4.70 15.50 -22.57
N ASP A 319 -3.98 16.57 -22.91
CA ASP A 319 -2.53 16.54 -23.15
C ASP A 319 -1.75 15.99 -21.94
N SER A 320 -2.11 16.45 -20.73
CA SER A 320 -1.50 15.97 -19.48
C SER A 320 -1.74 14.47 -19.27
N PHE A 321 -2.97 13.98 -19.42
CA PHE A 321 -3.26 12.55 -19.27
C PHE A 321 -2.60 11.69 -20.37
N LEU A 322 -2.50 12.18 -21.61
CA LEU A 322 -1.79 11.49 -22.69
C LEU A 322 -0.28 11.39 -22.40
N LYS A 323 0.33 12.44 -21.84
CA LYS A 323 1.73 12.42 -21.39
C LYS A 323 1.93 11.41 -20.25
N ALA A 324 1.05 11.40 -19.25
CA ALA A 324 1.08 10.38 -18.19
C ALA A 324 0.95 8.95 -18.74
N LEU A 325 0.03 8.71 -19.69
CA LEU A 325 -0.16 7.41 -20.33
C LEU A 325 1.09 6.97 -21.10
N LYS A 326 1.76 7.88 -21.81
CA LYS A 326 3.03 7.58 -22.49
C LYS A 326 4.08 7.09 -21.49
N GLN A 327 4.32 7.83 -20.41
CA GLN A 327 5.32 7.47 -19.39
C GLN A 327 5.03 6.11 -18.74
N GLN A 328 3.76 5.86 -18.40
CA GLN A 328 3.36 4.62 -17.75
C GLN A 328 3.47 3.38 -18.67
N ARG A 329 3.14 3.51 -19.97
CA ARG A 329 3.23 2.39 -20.94
C ARG A 329 4.66 1.97 -21.30
N GLU A 330 5.67 2.75 -20.94
CA GLU A 330 7.08 2.35 -21.12
C GLU A 330 7.51 1.26 -20.12
N HIS A 331 6.82 1.13 -18.98
CA HIS A 331 7.25 0.27 -17.85
C HIS A 331 6.17 -0.65 -17.28
N LEU A 332 4.89 -0.33 -17.49
CA LEU A 332 3.77 -1.16 -17.03
C LEU A 332 3.29 -2.15 -18.11
N THR A 333 2.79 -3.30 -17.67
CA THR A 333 2.04 -4.20 -18.55
C THR A 333 0.71 -3.55 -18.96
N GLU A 334 0.21 -3.86 -20.16
CA GLU A 334 -1.06 -3.33 -20.71
C GLU A 334 -2.30 -3.64 -19.85
N GLU A 335 -2.18 -4.52 -18.84
CA GLU A 335 -3.26 -4.92 -17.92
C GLU A 335 -3.17 -4.20 -16.55
N HIS A 336 -2.22 -3.27 -16.37
CA HIS A 336 -2.02 -2.60 -15.08
C HIS A 336 -3.16 -1.61 -14.75
N PRO A 337 -3.76 -1.63 -13.54
CA PRO A 337 -4.94 -0.82 -13.20
C PRO A 337 -4.80 0.70 -13.40
N VAL A 338 -3.59 1.26 -13.26
CA VAL A 338 -3.31 2.69 -13.53
C VAL A 338 -3.60 3.07 -14.98
N LEU A 339 -3.43 2.15 -15.93
CA LEU A 339 -3.76 2.40 -17.33
C LEU A 339 -5.28 2.54 -17.52
N ALA A 340 -6.11 1.73 -16.84
CA ALA A 340 -7.56 1.86 -16.86
C ALA A 340 -8.01 3.25 -16.37
N PHE A 341 -7.45 3.73 -15.26
CA PHE A 341 -7.71 5.08 -14.74
C PHE A 341 -7.38 6.17 -15.76
N LEU A 342 -6.21 6.07 -16.42
CA LEU A 342 -5.81 7.02 -17.46
C LEU A 342 -6.74 6.97 -18.67
N TYR A 343 -7.09 5.78 -19.15
CA TYR A 343 -8.03 5.61 -20.27
C TYR A 343 -9.42 6.16 -19.98
N ASN A 344 -9.96 5.99 -18.76
CA ASN A 344 -11.23 6.60 -18.36
C ASN A 344 -11.15 8.14 -18.41
N ASN A 345 -10.10 8.73 -17.82
CA ASN A 345 -9.91 10.19 -17.80
C ASN A 345 -9.71 10.77 -19.21
N ILE A 346 -8.91 10.12 -20.06
CA ILE A 346 -8.72 10.50 -21.48
C ILE A 346 -10.06 10.42 -22.23
N GLY A 347 -10.83 9.35 -22.02
CA GLY A 347 -12.16 9.18 -22.59
C GLY A 347 -13.12 10.29 -22.15
N ALA A 348 -13.13 10.63 -20.87
CA ALA A 348 -13.91 11.74 -20.33
C ALA A 348 -13.50 13.10 -20.93
N MET A 349 -12.20 13.35 -21.15
CA MET A 349 -11.74 14.60 -21.78
C MET A 349 -12.19 14.68 -23.24
N HIS A 350 -12.03 13.60 -24.02
CA HIS A 350 -12.56 13.53 -25.38
C HIS A 350 -14.08 13.76 -25.42
N TYR A 351 -14.84 13.21 -24.46
CA TYR A 351 -16.27 13.46 -24.35
C TYR A 351 -16.60 14.94 -24.09
N LYS A 352 -15.88 15.61 -23.17
CA LYS A 352 -16.05 17.05 -22.92
C LYS A 352 -15.67 17.90 -24.14
N LEU A 353 -14.72 17.45 -24.96
CA LEU A 353 -14.33 18.04 -26.23
C LEU A 353 -15.24 17.64 -27.42
N LYS A 354 -16.34 16.91 -27.18
CA LYS A 354 -17.29 16.39 -28.18
C LYS A 354 -16.69 15.41 -29.20
N GLN A 355 -15.54 14.83 -28.90
CA GLN A 355 -14.83 13.85 -29.72
C GLN A 355 -15.31 12.43 -29.39
N TYR A 356 -16.62 12.18 -29.53
CA TYR A 356 -17.29 11.01 -28.94
C TYR A 356 -16.73 9.66 -29.41
N SER A 357 -16.30 9.52 -30.67
CA SER A 357 -15.68 8.28 -31.15
C SER A 357 -14.34 7.99 -30.47
N ALA A 358 -13.53 9.01 -30.21
CA ALA A 358 -12.29 8.87 -29.45
C ALA A 358 -12.56 8.61 -27.96
N ALA A 359 -13.60 9.25 -27.40
CA ALA A 359 -14.06 8.98 -26.04
C ALA A 359 -14.42 7.51 -25.84
N LEU A 360 -15.25 6.98 -26.74
CA LEU A 360 -15.72 5.60 -26.70
C LEU A 360 -14.56 4.59 -26.79
N THR A 361 -13.62 4.78 -27.72
CA THR A 361 -12.45 3.90 -27.85
C THR A 361 -11.65 3.82 -26.54
N ASN A 362 -11.38 4.96 -25.90
CA ASN A 362 -10.64 4.99 -24.63
C ASN A 362 -11.46 4.37 -23.48
N GLN A 363 -12.77 4.64 -23.40
CA GLN A 363 -13.65 4.03 -22.38
C GLN A 363 -13.78 2.50 -22.55
N LEU A 364 -13.84 1.99 -23.77
CA LEU A 364 -13.82 0.55 -24.04
C LEU A 364 -12.46 -0.09 -23.73
N THR A 365 -11.34 0.62 -23.95
CA THR A 365 -10.02 0.16 -23.50
C THR A 365 -9.93 0.10 -21.97
N CYS A 366 -10.43 1.12 -21.28
CA CYS A 366 -10.57 1.11 -19.81
C CYS A 366 -11.35 -0.12 -19.34
N LEU A 367 -12.57 -0.31 -19.86
CA LEU A 367 -13.43 -1.44 -19.51
C LEU A 367 -12.75 -2.80 -19.75
N THR A 368 -11.97 -2.93 -20.82
CA THR A 368 -11.23 -4.16 -21.14
C THR A 368 -10.16 -4.48 -20.09
N ILE A 369 -9.48 -3.47 -19.56
CA ILE A 369 -8.47 -3.64 -18.50
C ILE A 369 -9.16 -3.96 -17.17
N GLU A 370 -10.21 -3.21 -16.81
CA GLU A 370 -11.00 -3.44 -15.60
C GLU A 370 -11.58 -4.86 -15.56
N SER A 371 -12.18 -5.33 -16.67
CA SER A 371 -12.78 -6.66 -16.79
C SER A 371 -11.80 -7.83 -16.63
N LYS A 372 -10.48 -7.57 -16.73
CA LYS A 372 -9.41 -8.54 -16.46
C LYS A 372 -8.86 -8.44 -15.04
N ALA A 373 -8.76 -7.22 -14.52
CA ALA A 373 -8.09 -6.94 -13.26
C ALA A 373 -9.01 -7.01 -12.03
N LEU A 374 -10.33 -6.88 -12.21
CA LEU A 374 -11.29 -6.66 -11.13
C LEU A 374 -12.44 -7.68 -11.14
N PRO A 375 -12.98 -8.07 -9.96
CA PRO A 375 -14.24 -8.83 -9.86
C PRO A 375 -15.40 -8.12 -10.56
N LYS A 376 -16.36 -8.87 -11.12
CA LYS A 376 -17.49 -8.30 -11.90
C LYS A 376 -18.41 -7.37 -11.09
N ASP A 377 -18.38 -7.48 -9.77
CA ASP A 377 -19.05 -6.66 -8.78
C ASP A 377 -18.13 -5.55 -8.23
N HIS A 378 -17.16 -5.08 -9.01
CA HIS A 378 -16.33 -3.95 -8.59
C HIS A 378 -16.97 -2.61 -8.95
N LYS A 379 -17.17 -1.75 -7.94
CA LYS A 379 -17.84 -0.44 -8.04
C LYS A 379 -17.36 0.51 -9.13
N THR A 380 -16.16 0.33 -9.70
CA THR A 380 -15.65 1.18 -10.79
C THR A 380 -16.42 0.98 -12.09
N PHE A 381 -16.97 -0.22 -12.33
CA PHE A 381 -17.84 -0.47 -13.49
C PHE A 381 -19.07 0.44 -13.55
N ILE A 382 -19.52 1.01 -12.42
CA ILE A 382 -20.58 2.03 -12.41
C ILE A 382 -20.19 3.21 -13.30
N GLU A 383 -19.04 3.84 -13.04
CA GLU A 383 -18.60 5.02 -13.79
C GLU A 383 -18.29 4.66 -15.25
N THR A 384 -17.61 3.53 -15.47
CA THR A 384 -17.25 3.06 -16.81
C THR A 384 -18.49 2.77 -17.68
N TYR A 385 -19.52 2.10 -17.14
CA TYR A 385 -20.75 1.85 -17.89
C TYR A 385 -21.59 3.12 -18.12
N GLU A 386 -21.66 4.04 -17.15
CA GLU A 386 -22.34 5.33 -17.33
C GLU A 386 -21.69 6.17 -18.43
N ASN A 387 -20.35 6.24 -18.43
CA ASN A 387 -19.55 6.95 -19.42
C ASN A 387 -19.74 6.35 -20.83
N ILE A 388 -19.73 5.02 -20.96
CA ILE A 388 -19.92 4.32 -22.24
C ILE A 388 -21.35 4.52 -22.77
N ALA A 389 -22.38 4.28 -21.93
CA ALA A 389 -23.78 4.45 -22.31
C ALA A 389 -24.08 5.88 -22.78
N THR A 390 -23.60 6.88 -22.04
CA THR A 390 -23.75 8.30 -22.39
C THR A 390 -23.02 8.65 -23.69
N THR A 391 -21.86 8.05 -23.96
CA THR A 391 -21.11 8.28 -25.20
C THR A 391 -21.80 7.64 -26.41
N TYR A 392 -22.36 6.44 -26.27
CA TYR A 392 -23.20 5.81 -27.30
C TYR A 392 -24.47 6.64 -27.59
N GLU A 393 -25.13 7.18 -26.56
CA GLU A 393 -26.28 8.09 -26.73
C GLU A 393 -25.89 9.34 -27.56
N LYS A 394 -24.71 9.92 -27.34
CA LYS A 394 -24.20 11.05 -28.16
C LYS A 394 -23.78 10.68 -29.58
N LEU A 395 -23.48 9.41 -29.83
CA LEU A 395 -23.20 8.86 -31.16
C LEU A 395 -24.48 8.43 -31.91
N GLY A 396 -25.65 8.52 -31.27
CA GLY A 396 -26.92 8.02 -31.83
C GLY A 396 -27.04 6.49 -31.86
N GLN A 397 -26.19 5.78 -31.12
CA GLN A 397 -26.11 4.32 -31.08
C GLN A 397 -26.93 3.79 -29.90
N PHE A 398 -28.25 3.98 -29.99
CA PHE A 398 -29.16 3.83 -28.85
C PHE A 398 -29.38 2.39 -28.38
N ASP A 399 -29.23 1.37 -29.24
CA ASP A 399 -29.29 -0.02 -28.81
C ASP A 399 -28.10 -0.36 -27.88
N GLN A 400 -26.87 0.02 -28.27
CA GLN A 400 -25.68 -0.12 -27.40
C GLN A 400 -25.78 0.75 -26.14
N ALA A 401 -26.31 1.98 -26.26
CA ALA A 401 -26.53 2.85 -25.10
C ALA A 401 -27.46 2.19 -24.07
N SER A 402 -28.54 1.52 -24.51
CA SER A 402 -29.45 0.78 -23.63
C SER A 402 -28.74 -0.38 -22.94
N GLU A 403 -27.95 -1.18 -23.67
CA GLU A 403 -27.22 -2.33 -23.12
C GLU A 403 -26.27 -1.91 -21.98
N TYR A 404 -25.51 -0.82 -22.16
CA TYR A 404 -24.62 -0.32 -21.12
C TYR A 404 -25.35 0.40 -19.98
N ALA A 405 -26.49 1.06 -20.25
CA ALA A 405 -27.34 1.63 -19.21
C ALA A 405 -28.00 0.54 -18.34
N GLU A 406 -28.33 -0.62 -18.90
CA GLU A 406 -28.84 -1.77 -18.15
C GLU A 406 -27.78 -2.34 -17.19
N LYS A 407 -26.54 -2.51 -17.68
CA LYS A 407 -25.38 -2.92 -16.85
C LYS A 407 -25.06 -1.90 -15.75
N TYR A 408 -25.16 -0.60 -16.04
CA TYR A 408 -25.04 0.46 -15.04
C TYR A 408 -26.10 0.31 -13.94
N VAL A 409 -27.39 0.14 -14.30
CA VAL A 409 -28.48 -0.06 -13.34
C VAL A 409 -28.27 -1.32 -12.49
N GLU A 410 -27.73 -2.41 -13.05
CA GLU A 410 -27.37 -3.62 -12.31
C GLU A 410 -26.31 -3.34 -11.23
N GLN A 411 -25.23 -2.63 -11.59
CA GLN A 411 -24.18 -2.24 -10.65
C GLN A 411 -24.67 -1.27 -9.56
N ILE A 412 -25.56 -0.32 -9.91
CA ILE A 412 -26.22 0.55 -8.93
C ILE A 412 -27.09 -0.27 -7.96
N LYS A 413 -27.87 -1.26 -8.44
CA LYS A 413 -28.64 -2.15 -7.57
C LYS A 413 -27.76 -2.95 -6.61
N LEU A 414 -26.60 -3.39 -7.08
CA LEU A 414 -25.65 -4.18 -6.28
C LEU A 414 -24.98 -3.36 -5.16
N HIS A 415 -24.51 -2.15 -5.48
CA HIS A 415 -23.74 -1.31 -4.54
C HIS A 415 -24.57 -0.28 -3.76
N HIS A 416 -25.78 0.02 -4.22
CA HIS A 416 -26.63 1.10 -3.68
C HIS A 416 -28.07 0.65 -3.43
N SER A 417 -28.29 -0.64 -3.14
CA SER A 417 -29.60 -1.24 -2.81
C SER A 417 -30.38 -0.49 -1.72
N GLY A 418 -29.69 0.09 -0.72
CA GLY A 418 -30.30 0.91 0.34
C GLY A 418 -30.51 2.39 0.00
N ASN A 419 -30.10 2.85 -1.19
CA ASN A 419 -30.18 4.25 -1.59
C ASN A 419 -31.25 4.45 -2.68
N ALA A 420 -32.49 4.71 -2.24
CA ALA A 420 -33.65 4.91 -3.11
C ALA A 420 -33.45 6.04 -4.14
N GLN A 421 -32.72 7.11 -3.79
CA GLN A 421 -32.42 8.21 -4.72
C GLN A 421 -31.58 7.71 -5.89
N LYS A 422 -30.44 7.06 -5.63
CA LYS A 422 -29.57 6.53 -6.69
C LYS A 422 -30.27 5.47 -7.56
N LEU A 423 -31.13 4.65 -6.96
CA LEU A 423 -31.94 3.68 -7.70
C LEU A 423 -32.94 4.37 -8.65
N SER A 424 -33.55 5.48 -8.22
CA SER A 424 -34.42 6.31 -9.07
C SER A 424 -33.63 6.98 -10.19
N GLU A 425 -32.52 7.65 -9.87
CA GLU A 425 -31.64 8.32 -10.84
C GLU A 425 -31.17 7.36 -11.94
N ALA A 426 -30.79 6.13 -11.57
CA ALA A 426 -30.38 5.11 -12.53
C ALA A 426 -31.54 4.57 -13.38
N ALA A 427 -32.74 4.42 -12.80
CA ALA A 427 -33.94 4.03 -13.55
C ALA A 427 -34.36 5.11 -14.55
N ASP A 428 -34.30 6.39 -14.16
CA ASP A 428 -34.60 7.53 -15.03
C ASP A 428 -33.55 7.69 -16.15
N PHE A 429 -32.27 7.44 -15.86
CA PHE A 429 -31.20 7.39 -16.86
C PHE A 429 -31.46 6.33 -17.94
N LEU A 430 -31.76 5.09 -17.54
CA LEU A 430 -32.10 4.01 -18.47
C LEU A 430 -33.36 4.34 -19.28
N LYS A 431 -34.42 4.82 -18.62
CA LYS A 431 -35.68 5.20 -19.26
C LYS A 431 -35.49 6.31 -20.30
N ARG A 432 -34.62 7.30 -20.03
CA ARG A 432 -34.27 8.37 -21.00
C ARG A 432 -33.66 7.78 -22.27
N ILE A 433 -32.70 6.88 -22.11
CA ILE A 433 -31.98 6.26 -23.24
C ILE A 433 -32.94 5.37 -24.06
N GLN A 434 -33.76 4.55 -23.39
CA GLN A 434 -34.78 3.72 -24.06
C GLN A 434 -35.83 4.57 -24.78
N THR A 435 -36.30 5.67 -24.19
CA THR A 435 -37.23 6.59 -24.87
C THR A 435 -36.60 7.21 -26.12
N SER A 436 -35.32 7.59 -26.06
CA SER A 436 -34.59 8.10 -27.24
C SER A 436 -34.41 7.04 -28.33
N ARG A 437 -34.15 5.78 -27.93
CA ARG A 437 -34.05 4.62 -28.83
C ARG A 437 -35.36 4.37 -29.57
N ASP A 438 -36.48 4.40 -28.84
CA ASP A 438 -37.78 3.99 -29.34
C ASP A 438 -38.44 5.10 -30.19
N ASN A 439 -38.09 6.38 -29.97
CA ASN A 439 -38.49 7.52 -30.82
C ASN A 439 -37.81 7.57 -32.21
N LEU A 440 -36.87 6.66 -32.49
CA LEU A 440 -36.11 6.59 -33.75
C LEU A 440 -36.37 5.31 -34.56
N LYS A 441 -37.31 4.47 -34.11
CA LYS A 441 -37.79 3.26 -34.78
C LYS A 441 -39.17 3.50 -35.39
#